data_AF-A0AAE2U261-F1
#
_entry.id   AF-A0AAE2U261-F1
#
_cell.length_a   1.000
_cell.length_b   1.000
_cell.length_c   1.000
_cell.angle_alpha   90.00
_cell.angle_beta   90.00
_cell.angle_gamma   90.00
#
_symmetry.space_group_name_H-M   'P 1'
#
loop_
_entity.id
_entity.type
_entity.pdbx_description
1 polymer ?
#
loop_
_entity_poly.entity_id
_entity_poly.type
_entity_poly.pdbx_seq_one_letter_code
_entity_poly.pdbx_strand_id
1 'polypeptide(L)'
;MIKDSPNPPSSPEYEGLFTLRANLDTETLLVNASQDLASISDIATHLAFEIDGAQRNVALGICRMLEGVQQLVDKALDKTHPAA
;
A
#
# COMPACT_ATOMS: atom_id res chain seq x y z
N MET A 1 25.68 6.76 -45.82
CA MET A 1 25.83 6.18 -44.46
C MET A 1 24.51 6.40 -43.73
N ILE A 2 23.66 5.37 -43.67
CA ILE A 2 22.42 5.43 -42.88
C ILE A 2 22.86 5.25 -41.43
N LYS A 3 22.62 6.27 -40.60
CA LYS A 3 22.89 6.21 -39.17
C LYS A 3 21.74 5.46 -38.52
N ASP A 4 21.92 4.16 -38.32
CA ASP A 4 21.06 3.36 -37.44
C ASP A 4 21.08 4.00 -36.06
N SER A 5 20.01 4.72 -35.71
CA SER A 5 19.84 5.20 -34.35
C SER A 5 19.47 4.00 -33.48
N PRO A 6 20.14 3.76 -32.34
CA PRO A 6 19.77 2.65 -31.48
C PRO A 6 18.36 2.93 -30.96
N ASN A 7 17.45 1.97 -31.18
CA ASN A 7 16.14 1.98 -30.56
C ASN A 7 16.37 2.05 -29.03
N PRO A 8 15.75 2.99 -28.30
CA PRO A 8 15.86 2.99 -26.84
C PRO A 8 15.38 1.64 -26.31
N PRO A 9 16.00 1.09 -25.25
CA PRO A 9 15.59 -0.21 -24.73
C PRO A 9 14.12 -0.14 -24.39
N SER A 10 13.32 -1.04 -24.98
CA SER A 10 11.93 -1.24 -24.62
C SER A 10 11.88 -1.40 -23.11
N SER A 11 11.26 -0.44 -22.42
CA SER A 11 10.91 -0.61 -21.01
C SER A 11 10.22 -1.96 -20.88
N PRO A 12 10.60 -2.81 -19.91
CA PRO A 12 9.94 -4.09 -19.72
C PRO A 12 8.44 -3.82 -19.66
N GLU A 13 7.70 -4.43 -20.59
CA GLU A 13 6.25 -4.39 -20.63
C GLU A 13 5.80 -5.17 -19.40
N TYR A 14 5.77 -4.52 -18.24
CA TYR A 14 5.15 -5.06 -17.06
C TYR A 14 3.68 -5.21 -17.40
N GLU A 15 3.22 -6.44 -17.66
CA GLU A 15 1.81 -6.82 -17.79
C GLU A 15 1.08 -6.74 -16.43
N GLY A 16 1.36 -5.70 -15.64
CA GLY A 16 0.66 -5.39 -14.41
C GLY A 16 -0.41 -4.36 -14.68
N LEU A 17 -1.61 -4.55 -14.11
CA LEU A 17 -2.66 -3.52 -14.12
C LEU A 17 -2.22 -2.21 -13.44
N PHE A 18 -1.19 -2.26 -12.58
CA PHE A 18 -0.67 -1.14 -11.82
C PHE A 18 0.85 -1.03 -11.95
N THR A 19 1.35 0.20 -12.06
CA THR A 19 2.77 0.55 -12.04
C THR A 19 2.96 1.78 -11.16
N LEU A 20 4.05 1.80 -10.37
CA LEU A 20 4.45 2.98 -9.60
C LEU A 20 5.28 3.91 -10.49
N ARG A 21 5.07 5.22 -10.35
CA ARG A 21 5.93 6.21 -11.03
C ARG A 21 7.32 6.15 -10.38
N ALA A 22 8.38 6.15 -11.20
CA ALA A 22 9.75 5.96 -10.72
C ALA A 22 10.24 7.06 -9.74
N ASN A 23 9.65 8.25 -9.77
CA ASN A 23 10.09 9.42 -9.01
C ASN A 23 9.09 9.83 -7.91
N LEU A 24 8.39 8.87 -7.30
CA LEU A 24 7.57 9.16 -6.12
C LEU A 24 8.46 9.28 -4.89
N ASP A 25 8.24 10.32 -4.09
CA ASP A 25 8.86 10.44 -2.78
C ASP A 25 8.26 9.42 -1.79
N THR A 26 9.00 9.18 -0.71
CA THR A 26 8.60 8.22 0.34
C THR A 26 7.33 8.66 1.05
N GLU A 27 7.06 9.97 1.16
CA GLU A 27 5.80 10.49 1.71
C GLU A 27 4.61 9.95 0.93
N THR A 28 4.60 10.18 -0.37
CA THR A 28 3.52 9.82 -1.28
C THR A 28 3.25 8.33 -1.21
N LEU A 29 4.30 7.50 -1.18
CA LEU A 29 4.17 6.05 -1.03
C LEU A 29 3.52 5.68 0.31
N LEU A 30 3.97 6.27 1.42
CA LEU A 30 3.45 5.98 2.76
C LEU A 30 2.03 6.51 2.97
N VAL A 31 1.68 7.68 2.42
CA VAL A 31 0.30 8.22 2.46
C VAL A 31 -0.65 7.27 1.73
N ASN A 32 -0.30 6.81 0.53
CA ASN A 32 -1.14 5.86 -0.21
C ASN A 32 -1.28 4.54 0.56
N ALA A 33 -0.18 4.01 1.09
CA ALA A 33 -0.22 2.80 1.92
C ALA A 33 -1.10 2.98 3.18
N SER A 34 -1.02 4.14 3.83
CA SER A 34 -1.88 4.49 4.97
C SER A 34 -3.36 4.55 4.59
N GLN A 35 -3.69 5.12 3.43
CA GLN A 35 -5.07 5.21 2.95
C GLN A 35 -5.65 3.84 2.59
N ASP A 36 -4.84 2.98 1.96
CA ASP A 36 -5.21 1.60 1.65
C ASP A 36 -5.42 0.80 2.93
N LEU A 37 -4.51 0.92 3.92
CA LEU A 37 -4.64 0.23 5.21
C LEU A 37 -5.89 0.67 5.98
N ALA A 38 -6.19 1.97 6.01
CA ALA A 38 -7.43 2.48 6.62
C ALA A 38 -8.67 1.87 5.94
N SER A 39 -8.68 1.85 4.59
CA SER A 39 -9.78 1.26 3.82
C SER A 39 -9.93 -0.24 4.08
N ILE A 40 -8.84 -0.99 4.12
CA ILE A 40 -8.84 -2.43 4.41
C ILE A 40 -9.29 -2.69 5.85
N SER A 41 -8.88 -1.85 6.80
CA SER A 41 -9.29 -1.95 8.20
C SER A 41 -10.81 -1.82 8.34
N ASP A 42 -11.42 -0.84 7.66
CA ASP A 42 -12.87 -0.66 7.65
C ASP A 42 -13.58 -1.87 7.04
N ILE A 43 -13.10 -2.39 5.91
CA ILE A 43 -13.66 -3.58 5.25
C ILE A 43 -13.54 -4.82 6.15
N ALA A 44 -12.37 -5.06 6.75
CA ALA A 44 -12.12 -6.20 7.61
C ALA A 44 -12.97 -6.13 8.89
N THR A 45 -13.12 -4.93 9.45
CA THR A 45 -13.93 -4.68 10.64
C THR A 45 -15.40 -4.93 10.33
N HIS A 46 -15.90 -4.39 9.21
CA HIS A 46 -17.27 -4.66 8.76
C HIS A 46 -17.50 -6.16 8.57
N LEU A 47 -16.61 -6.87 7.88
CA LEU A 47 -16.71 -8.32 7.69
C LEU A 47 -16.68 -9.10 9.01
N ALA A 48 -15.89 -8.67 10.00
CA ALA A 48 -15.84 -9.33 11.30
C ALA A 48 -17.19 -9.30 12.04
N PHE A 49 -18.02 -8.28 11.80
CA PHE A 49 -19.38 -8.22 12.35
C PHE A 49 -20.38 -9.10 11.61
N GLU A 50 -20.18 -9.36 10.31
CA GLU A 50 -21.06 -10.19 9.47
C GLU A 50 -20.90 -11.71 9.67
N ILE A 51 -19.82 -12.15 10.31
CA ILE A 51 -19.54 -13.58 10.55
C ILE A 51 -19.58 -13.91 12.03
N ASP A 52 -19.92 -15.15 12.38
CA ASP A 52 -20.03 -15.64 13.76
C ASP A 52 -18.98 -16.70 14.13
N GLY A 53 -18.90 -17.03 15.42
CA GLY A 53 -18.13 -18.17 15.92
C GLY A 53 -16.62 -18.00 15.78
N ALA A 54 -15.91 -19.10 15.51
CA ALA A 54 -14.45 -19.10 15.44
C ALA A 54 -13.91 -18.21 14.30
N GLN A 55 -14.66 -18.09 13.20
CA GLN A 55 -14.30 -17.27 12.05
C GLN A 55 -14.30 -15.78 12.40
N ARG A 56 -15.22 -15.32 13.26
CA ARG A 56 -15.18 -13.96 13.81
C ARG A 56 -13.88 -13.70 14.54
N ASN A 57 -13.41 -14.63 15.36
CA ASN A 57 -12.15 -14.47 16.09
C ASN A 57 -10.95 -14.34 15.14
N VAL A 58 -10.95 -15.07 14.03
CA VAL A 58 -9.92 -14.93 12.98
C VAL A 58 -9.99 -13.55 12.34
N ALA A 59 -11.17 -13.06 11.96
CA ALA A 59 -11.34 -11.73 11.37
C ALA A 59 -10.92 -10.61 12.35
N LEU A 60 -11.28 -10.72 13.63
CA LEU A 60 -10.82 -9.78 14.66
C LEU A 60 -9.29 -9.83 14.84
N GLY A 61 -8.68 -11.01 14.73
CA GLY A 61 -7.22 -11.15 14.70
C GLY A 61 -6.58 -10.40 13.53
N ILE A 62 -7.20 -10.45 12.34
CA ILE A 62 -6.76 -9.67 11.17
C ILE A 62 -6.90 -8.17 11.44
N CYS A 63 -8.05 -7.71 11.95
CA CYS A 63 -8.26 -6.30 12.30
C CYS A 63 -7.18 -5.81 13.27
N ARG A 64 -6.86 -6.60 14.30
CA ARG A 64 -5.81 -6.27 15.26
C ARG A 64 -4.42 -6.13 14.62
N MET A 65 -4.08 -6.99 13.66
CA MET A 65 -2.82 -6.88 12.93
C MET A 65 -2.80 -5.64 12.02
N LEU A 66 -3.91 -5.33 11.34
CA LEU A 66 -4.05 -4.15 10.49
C LEU A 66 -3.85 -2.85 11.27
N GLU A 67 -4.45 -2.73 12.46
CA GLU A 67 -4.22 -1.60 13.38
C GLU A 67 -2.73 -1.43 13.71
N GLY A 68 -2.03 -2.54 13.97
CA GLY A 68 -0.60 -2.52 14.26
C GLY A 68 0.24 -2.05 13.05
N VAL A 69 -0.10 -2.51 11.85
CA VAL A 69 0.57 -2.08 10.61
C VAL A 69 0.30 -0.60 10.32
N GLN A 70 -0.94 -0.14 10.51
CA GLN A 70 -1.31 1.27 10.38
C GLN A 70 -0.42 2.15 11.25
N GLN A 71 -0.26 1.81 12.54
CA GLN A 71 0.61 2.58 13.44
C GLN A 71 2.08 2.60 13.01
N LEU A 72 2.59 1.50 12.42
CA LEU A 72 3.95 1.46 11.90
C LEU A 72 4.12 2.36 10.68
N VAL A 73 3.13 2.40 9.78
CA VAL A 73 3.12 3.27 8.60
C VAL A 73 2.98 4.74 9.00
N ASP A 74 2.04 5.06 9.89
CA ASP A 74 1.87 6.42 10.42
C ASP A 74 3.17 6.89 11.07
N LYS A 75 3.83 6.03 11.86
CA LYS A 75 5.11 6.37 12.48
C LYS A 75 6.23 6.57 11.46
N ALA A 76 6.21 5.84 10.35
CA ALA A 76 7.16 6.05 9.26
C ALA A 76 6.89 7.37 8.54
N LEU A 77 5.62 7.73 8.33
CA LEU A 77 5.19 9.00 7.75
C LEU A 77 5.60 10.20 8.61
N ASP A 78 5.41 10.11 9.92
CA ASP A 78 5.87 11.14 10.88
C ASP A 78 7.38 11.36 10.82
N LYS A 79 8.15 10.31 10.53
CA LYS A 79 9.62 10.41 10.42
C LYS A 79 10.07 11.04 9.11
N THR A 80 9.27 10.94 8.04
CA THR A 80 9.55 11.64 6.79
C THR A 80 9.13 13.12 6.86
N HIS A 81 8.17 13.46 7.74
CA HIS A 81 7.71 14.83 8.01
C HIS A 81 7.81 15.16 9.51
N PRO A 82 9.03 15.36 10.05
CA PRO A 82 9.14 15.82 11.42
C PRO A 82 8.43 17.17 11.55
N ALA A 83 7.43 17.25 12.43
CA ALA A 83 6.83 18.52 12.81
C ALA A 83 7.95 19.48 13.26
N ALA A 84 7.96 20.69 12.69
CA ALA A 84 8.96 21.71 12.93
C ALA A 84 9.05 22.13 14.40
#